data_AF-A0A2G6HAW3-F1
#
_entry.id   AF-A0A2G6HAW3-F1
#
_cell.length_a   1.000
_cell.length_b   1.000
_cell.length_c   1.000
_cell.angle_alpha   90.00
_cell.angle_beta   90.00
_cell.angle_gamma   90.00
#
_symmetry.space_group_name_H-M   'P 1'
#
loop_
_entity.id
_entity.type
_entity.pdbx_description
1 polymer ?
#
loop_
_entity_poly.entity_id
_entity_poly.type
_entity_poly.pdbx_seq_one_letter_code
_entity_poly.pdbx_strand_id
1 'polypeptide(L)'
;MALTPEMVLNKQFQTTQFRKGYDERDVDDFLDEVVAEMRSLIAQRDDFKQELNDCRAGRGLKPVQDEAAESVDPATQESPEQVQAEARLAELQAQIAEAEAEQQRLGAELESTQGELETLEGRVAAARHAPEEGAADGDLQSQLDDAVHRAEAAEARVREAEEMAREAQTRADEAEQRAQAAQHAGDGDQGQSAVAGGASAAAGGASAAGLIELAQRLHDEYVAEGEARRAELLATAQARHDELVSTAQTRHDELLSTAQTQHDELVSTAQTRHDELLSTAQAQHDELIGTSQRQRDELLAEATSLKEQMLTEARERSTGMVAEAQQKKARVLDELEGQRSIIKRKIEELRGFEHTYRTQLQTFFEKKLTELAESSQMSLEPVDGETHD
;
A
#
# COMPACT_ATOMS: atom_id res chain seq x y z
N MET A 1 31.12 10.46 -40.63
CA MET A 1 30.29 11.37 -39.80
C MET A 1 29.50 12.28 -40.74
N ALA A 2 28.17 12.34 -40.63
CA ALA A 2 27.31 12.93 -41.68
C ALA A 2 26.74 14.33 -41.36
N LEU A 3 26.96 14.89 -40.16
CA LEU A 3 26.54 16.25 -39.82
C LEU A 3 27.65 17.00 -39.08
N THR A 4 27.98 18.20 -39.57
CA THR A 4 28.84 19.17 -38.88
C THR A 4 27.98 20.27 -38.26
N PRO A 5 28.46 20.99 -37.22
CA PRO A 5 27.72 22.12 -36.64
C PRO A 5 27.34 23.18 -37.68
N GLU A 6 28.20 23.41 -38.66
CA GLU A 6 27.96 24.33 -39.79
C GLU A 6 26.86 23.84 -40.74
N MET A 7 26.62 22.53 -40.84
CA MET A 7 25.52 21.98 -41.65
C MET A 7 24.16 22.16 -40.98
N VAL A 8 24.12 22.23 -39.64
CA VAL A 8 22.89 22.45 -38.87
C VAL A 8 22.48 23.92 -38.97
N LEU A 9 23.42 24.85 -38.79
CA LEU A 9 23.18 26.30 -38.97
C LEU A 9 22.69 26.68 -40.37
N ASN A 10 23.19 25.99 -41.41
CA ASN A 10 22.82 26.27 -42.79
C ASN A 10 21.58 25.49 -43.27
N LYS A 11 20.92 24.74 -42.39
CA LYS A 11 19.78 23.90 -42.77
C LYS A 11 18.51 24.73 -42.92
N GLN A 12 17.93 24.73 -44.12
CA GLN A 12 16.64 25.37 -44.38
C GLN A 12 15.51 24.34 -44.43
N PHE A 13 14.42 24.62 -43.72
CA PHE A 13 13.20 23.82 -43.73
C PHE A 13 12.12 24.46 -44.62
N GLN A 14 11.26 23.63 -45.21
CA GLN A 14 10.13 24.12 -46.03
C GLN A 14 8.98 24.58 -45.14
N THR A 15 8.45 25.79 -45.36
CA THR A 15 7.32 26.30 -44.57
C THR A 15 5.99 25.73 -45.08
N THR A 16 5.11 25.27 -44.17
CA THR A 16 3.83 24.66 -44.53
C THR A 16 2.67 25.63 -44.32
N GLN A 17 2.02 26.10 -45.39
CA GLN A 17 0.93 27.09 -45.28
C GLN A 17 -0.44 26.51 -44.87
N PHE A 18 -0.64 25.19 -44.97
CA PHE A 18 -1.95 24.54 -44.77
C PHE A 18 -1.99 23.50 -43.63
N ARG A 19 -0.90 23.35 -42.87
CA ARG A 19 -0.80 22.45 -41.71
C ARG A 19 -0.19 23.22 -40.53
N LYS A 20 -0.60 22.90 -39.30
CA LYS A 20 0.08 23.40 -38.10
C LYS A 20 1.52 22.88 -38.11
N GLY A 21 2.48 23.78 -38.31
CA GLY A 21 3.91 23.51 -38.17
C GLY A 21 4.40 23.87 -36.77
N TYR A 22 5.69 23.63 -36.53
CA TYR A 22 6.42 24.14 -35.37
C TYR A 22 6.62 25.66 -35.50
N ASP A 23 6.72 26.37 -34.38
CA ASP A 23 7.05 27.80 -34.38
C ASP A 23 8.49 27.97 -34.85
N GLU A 24 8.71 28.85 -35.83
CA GLU A 24 10.04 29.08 -36.41
C GLU A 24 11.04 29.58 -35.35
N ARG A 25 10.58 30.39 -34.37
CA ARG A 25 11.44 30.95 -33.33
C ARG A 25 11.88 29.90 -32.32
N ASP A 26 10.96 29.05 -31.89
CA ASP A 26 11.27 27.98 -30.94
C ASP A 26 12.20 26.94 -31.57
N VAL A 27 12.07 26.69 -32.88
CA VAL A 27 12.97 25.81 -33.64
C VAL A 27 14.35 26.45 -33.78
N ASP A 28 14.44 27.74 -34.09
CA ASP A 28 15.73 28.44 -34.20
C ASP A 28 16.46 28.48 -32.84
N ASP A 29 15.76 28.80 -31.74
CA ASP A 29 16.32 28.81 -30.39
C ASP A 29 16.86 27.42 -29.98
N PHE A 30 16.12 26.36 -30.31
CA PHE A 30 16.55 24.97 -30.06
C PHE A 30 17.76 24.57 -30.90
N LEU A 31 17.81 24.98 -32.18
CA LEU A 31 18.95 24.67 -33.04
C LEU A 31 20.22 25.40 -32.60
N ASP A 32 20.11 26.62 -32.05
CA ASP A 32 21.23 27.34 -31.46
C ASP A 32 21.81 26.59 -30.23
N GLU A 33 20.94 26.04 -29.38
CA GLU A 33 21.34 25.19 -28.24
C GLU A 33 22.05 23.91 -28.72
N VAL A 34 21.48 23.21 -29.70
CA VAL A 34 22.08 22.00 -30.28
C VAL A 34 23.45 22.29 -30.89
N VAL A 35 23.62 23.41 -31.60
CA VAL A 35 24.91 23.79 -32.20
C VAL A 35 25.94 24.13 -31.12
N ALA A 36 25.53 24.80 -30.04
CA ALA A 36 26.40 25.09 -28.91
C ALA A 36 26.88 23.80 -28.22
N GLU A 37 25.98 22.85 -27.99
CA GLU A 37 26.34 21.54 -27.43
C GLU A 37 27.22 20.72 -28.37
N MET A 38 26.92 20.68 -29.67
CA MET A 38 27.75 19.97 -30.63
C MET A 38 29.17 20.53 -30.70
N ARG A 39 29.33 21.85 -30.62
CA ARG A 39 30.66 22.49 -30.53
C ARG A 39 31.36 22.14 -29.22
N SER A 40 30.63 22.13 -28.10
CA SER A 40 31.14 21.70 -26.79
C SER A 40 31.60 20.24 -26.81
N LEU A 41 30.80 19.32 -27.37
CA LEU A 41 31.15 17.90 -27.49
C LEU A 41 32.35 17.66 -28.41
N ILE A 42 32.46 18.41 -29.51
CA ILE A 42 33.63 18.35 -30.38
C ILE A 42 34.88 18.84 -29.62
N ALA A 43 34.79 19.93 -28.87
CA ALA A 43 35.88 20.43 -28.04
C ALA A 43 36.28 19.41 -26.96
N GLN A 44 35.32 18.87 -26.20
CA GLN A 44 35.56 17.83 -25.20
C GLN A 44 36.20 16.58 -25.81
N ARG A 45 35.72 16.13 -26.97
CA ARG A 45 36.32 15.02 -27.71
C ARG A 45 37.78 15.33 -28.08
N ASP A 46 38.05 16.54 -28.53
CA ASP A 46 39.40 16.94 -28.94
C ASP A 46 40.33 17.08 -27.72
N ASP A 47 39.83 17.57 -26.59
CA ASP A 47 40.52 17.60 -25.30
C ASP A 47 40.84 16.19 -24.81
N PHE A 48 39.85 15.27 -24.79
CA PHE A 48 40.09 13.87 -24.44
C PHE A 48 41.08 13.18 -25.38
N LYS A 49 41.04 13.49 -26.68
CA LYS A 49 42.05 12.99 -27.63
C LYS A 49 43.44 13.53 -27.31
N GLN A 50 43.57 14.80 -26.92
CA GLN A 50 44.85 15.37 -26.49
C GLN A 50 45.36 14.68 -25.22
N GLU A 51 44.53 14.53 -24.20
CA GLU A 51 44.89 13.83 -22.95
C GLU A 51 45.32 12.38 -23.20
N LEU A 52 44.61 11.67 -24.08
CA LEU A 52 44.97 10.31 -24.49
C LEU A 52 46.28 10.27 -25.26
N ASN A 53 46.52 11.25 -26.13
CA ASN A 53 47.77 11.35 -26.89
C ASN A 53 48.96 11.69 -25.99
N ASP A 54 48.78 12.54 -24.98
CA ASP A 54 49.80 12.87 -23.98
C ASP A 54 50.14 11.66 -23.10
N CYS A 55 49.12 10.92 -22.65
CA CYS A 55 49.30 9.66 -21.92
C CYS A 55 50.01 8.60 -22.77
N ARG A 56 49.70 8.51 -24.07
CA ARG A 56 50.34 7.58 -25.02
C ARG A 56 51.78 7.98 -25.33
N ALA A 57 52.06 9.28 -25.47
CA ALA A 57 53.39 9.80 -25.68
C ALA A 57 54.31 9.49 -24.49
N GLY A 58 53.80 9.59 -23.25
CA GLY A 58 54.51 9.17 -22.04
C GLY A 58 54.83 7.66 -21.98
N ARG A 59 54.05 6.82 -22.67
CA ARG A 59 54.28 5.37 -22.83
C ARG A 59 55.03 4.98 -24.11
N GLY A 60 55.41 5.94 -24.97
CA GLY A 60 56.12 5.67 -26.23
C GLY A 60 55.25 5.05 -27.34
N LEU A 61 53.92 5.16 -27.26
CA LEU A 61 52.99 4.72 -28.32
C LEU A 61 52.73 5.85 -29.33
N LYS A 62 52.43 5.49 -30.58
CA LYS A 62 52.09 6.46 -31.64
C LYS A 62 50.80 7.23 -31.31
N PRO A 63 50.71 8.52 -31.65
CA PRO A 63 49.51 9.33 -31.42
C PRO A 63 48.34 8.84 -32.30
N VAL A 64 47.14 8.91 -31.76
CA VAL A 64 45.89 8.73 -32.51
C VAL A 64 45.71 9.95 -33.40
N GLN A 65 45.87 9.76 -34.71
CA GLN A 65 45.52 10.78 -35.70
C GLN A 65 44.12 10.49 -36.22
N ASP A 66 43.36 11.56 -36.50
CA ASP A 66 42.12 11.47 -37.26
C ASP A 66 42.47 11.12 -38.71
N GLU A 67 42.36 9.84 -39.07
CA GLU A 67 42.27 9.43 -40.47
C GLU A 67 40.90 9.85 -41.02
N ALA A 68 40.84 11.10 -41.48
CA ALA A 68 39.89 11.50 -42.48
C ALA A 68 40.48 11.17 -43.87
N ALA A 69 39.86 10.19 -44.51
CA ALA A 69 39.90 9.86 -45.94
C ALA A 69 41.21 9.26 -46.49
N GLU A 70 41.27 7.93 -46.66
CA GLU A 70 41.25 7.23 -47.95
C GLU A 70 41.30 5.69 -47.73
N SER A 71 40.55 4.93 -48.54
CA SER A 71 40.42 3.46 -48.59
C SER A 71 39.62 2.74 -47.48
N VAL A 72 38.28 2.73 -47.64
CA VAL A 72 37.46 1.61 -47.17
C VAL A 72 37.33 0.63 -48.34
N ASP A 73 38.09 -0.45 -48.29
CA ASP A 73 37.80 -1.67 -49.04
C ASP A 73 36.43 -2.23 -48.59
N PRO A 74 35.53 -2.66 -49.50
CA PRO A 74 34.15 -2.99 -49.16
C PRO A 74 33.97 -4.43 -48.66
N ALA A 75 34.86 -4.94 -47.80
CA ALA A 75 34.87 -6.35 -47.42
C ALA A 75 35.20 -6.61 -45.94
N THR A 76 34.61 -5.84 -45.03
CA THR A 76 34.32 -6.33 -43.67
C THR A 76 32.82 -6.15 -43.47
N GLN A 77 32.05 -7.11 -43.97
CA GLN A 77 30.65 -7.24 -43.56
C GLN A 77 30.66 -7.69 -42.11
N GLU A 78 30.39 -6.78 -41.18
CA GLU A 78 29.83 -7.16 -39.88
C GLU A 78 28.68 -8.14 -40.16
N SER A 79 28.73 -9.30 -39.50
CA SER A 79 27.72 -10.32 -39.74
C SER A 79 26.34 -9.73 -39.45
N PRO A 80 25.29 -10.02 -40.24
CA PRO A 80 23.95 -9.47 -40.01
C PRO A 80 23.41 -9.79 -38.59
N GLU A 81 23.99 -10.78 -37.93
CA GLU A 81 23.71 -11.16 -36.54
C GLU A 81 24.26 -10.16 -35.50
N GLN A 82 25.38 -9.48 -35.77
CA GLN A 82 25.97 -8.48 -34.87
C GLN A 82 25.17 -7.17 -34.88
N VAL A 83 24.82 -6.67 -36.07
CA VAL A 83 23.95 -5.50 -36.23
C VAL A 83 22.57 -5.74 -35.60
N GLN A 84 22.05 -6.98 -35.69
CA GLN A 84 20.79 -7.36 -35.03
C GLN A 84 20.92 -7.49 -33.50
N ALA A 85 22.07 -7.94 -33.00
CA ALA A 85 22.32 -8.03 -31.55
C ALA A 85 22.45 -6.63 -30.94
N GLU A 86 23.18 -5.72 -31.58
CA GLU A 86 23.33 -4.33 -31.14
C GLU A 86 22.01 -3.56 -31.22
N ALA A 87 21.20 -3.79 -32.26
CA ALA A 87 19.85 -3.21 -32.34
C ALA A 87 18.92 -3.70 -31.21
N ARG A 88 19.00 -4.99 -30.84
CA ARG A 88 18.23 -5.54 -29.71
C ARG A 88 18.72 -5.02 -28.36
N LEU A 89 20.01 -4.80 -28.21
CA LEU A 89 20.58 -4.16 -27.01
C LEU A 89 20.11 -2.71 -26.87
N ALA A 90 20.12 -1.95 -27.95
CA ALA A 90 19.61 -0.58 -27.95
C ALA A 90 18.11 -0.53 -27.62
N GLU A 91 17.32 -1.47 -28.13
CA GLU A 91 15.89 -1.59 -27.82
C GLU A 91 15.64 -1.97 -26.34
N LEU A 92 16.41 -2.90 -25.78
CA LEU A 92 16.34 -3.28 -24.37
C LEU A 92 16.80 -2.14 -23.43
N GLN A 93 17.84 -1.41 -23.81
CA GLN A 93 18.31 -0.23 -23.05
C GLN A 93 17.27 0.90 -23.07
N ALA A 94 16.55 1.10 -24.18
CA ALA A 94 15.44 2.03 -24.24
C ALA A 94 14.28 1.61 -23.31
N GLN A 95 13.94 0.32 -23.26
CA GLN A 95 12.92 -0.21 -22.34
C GLN A 95 13.33 -0.07 -20.87
N ILE A 96 14.61 -0.22 -20.54
CA ILE A 96 15.14 0.03 -19.19
C ILE A 96 15.01 1.51 -18.82
N ALA A 97 15.39 2.42 -19.72
CA ALA A 97 15.26 3.85 -19.47
C ALA A 97 13.79 4.29 -19.28
N GLU A 98 12.85 3.70 -20.04
CA GLU A 98 11.42 3.92 -19.84
C GLU A 98 10.93 3.39 -18.49
N ALA A 99 11.33 2.18 -18.09
CA ALA A 99 10.97 1.59 -16.79
C ALA A 99 11.56 2.38 -15.60
N GLU A 100 12.80 2.87 -15.71
CA GLU A 100 13.43 3.73 -14.71
C GLU A 100 12.71 5.10 -14.60
N ALA A 101 12.25 5.66 -15.71
CA ALA A 101 11.45 6.89 -15.70
C ALA A 101 10.08 6.67 -15.04
N GLU A 102 9.45 5.51 -15.23
CA GLU A 102 8.20 5.15 -14.54
C GLU A 102 8.42 4.97 -13.03
N GLN A 103 9.53 4.36 -12.61
CA GLN A 103 9.89 4.28 -11.19
C GLN A 103 10.08 5.64 -10.55
N GLN A 104 10.76 6.57 -11.22
CA GLN A 104 10.93 7.93 -10.70
C GLN A 104 9.61 8.66 -10.55
N ARG A 105 8.66 8.46 -11.49
CA ARG A 105 7.31 9.04 -11.40
C ARG A 105 6.52 8.46 -10.23
N LEU A 106 6.50 7.14 -10.09
CA LEU A 106 5.79 6.47 -9.00
C LEU A 106 6.44 6.76 -7.63
N GLY A 107 7.76 6.92 -7.58
CA GLY A 107 8.49 7.37 -6.38
C GLY A 107 8.11 8.80 -5.97
N ALA A 108 7.99 9.72 -6.93
CA ALA A 108 7.50 11.08 -6.64
C ALA A 108 6.03 11.09 -6.17
N GLU A 109 5.18 10.22 -6.72
CA GLU A 109 3.81 10.03 -6.23
C GLU A 109 3.80 9.49 -4.79
N LEU A 110 4.68 8.54 -4.45
CA LEU A 110 4.83 8.02 -3.09
C LEU A 110 5.23 9.10 -2.10
N GLU A 111 6.28 9.86 -2.40
CA GLU A 111 6.74 10.97 -1.55
C GLU A 111 5.62 12.00 -1.32
N SER A 112 4.82 12.29 -2.35
CA SER A 112 3.65 13.17 -2.23
C SER A 112 2.58 12.57 -1.30
N THR A 113 2.26 11.29 -1.43
CA THR A 113 1.26 10.62 -0.56
C THR A 113 1.74 10.45 0.88
N GLN A 114 3.03 10.22 1.10
CA GLN A 114 3.65 10.18 2.43
C GLN A 114 3.62 11.57 3.08
N GLY A 115 3.87 12.64 2.31
CA GLY A 115 3.69 14.00 2.79
C GLY A 115 2.24 14.31 3.19
N GLU A 116 1.25 13.86 2.42
CA GLU A 116 -0.17 13.96 2.81
C GLU A 116 -0.45 13.22 4.13
N LEU A 117 0.09 12.02 4.30
CA LEU A 117 -0.04 11.22 5.53
C LEU A 117 0.55 11.94 6.74
N GLU A 118 1.78 12.43 6.66
CA GLU A 118 2.42 13.17 7.77
C GLU A 118 1.58 14.39 8.18
N THR A 119 0.99 15.10 7.22
CA THR A 119 0.11 16.24 7.53
C THR A 119 -1.19 15.81 8.20
N LEU A 120 -1.77 14.68 7.80
CA LEU A 120 -2.98 14.12 8.40
C LEU A 120 -2.72 13.56 9.80
N GLU A 121 -1.61 12.86 10.00
CA GLU A 121 -1.15 12.39 11.31
C GLU A 121 -0.92 13.56 12.27
N GLY A 122 -0.29 14.64 11.80
CA GLY A 122 -0.13 15.87 12.57
C GLY A 122 -1.47 16.50 12.97
N ARG A 123 -2.47 16.48 12.08
CA ARG A 123 -3.83 16.97 12.36
C ARG A 123 -4.58 16.08 13.35
N VAL A 124 -4.46 14.76 13.24
CA VAL A 124 -5.04 13.80 14.19
C VAL A 124 -4.38 13.93 15.56
N ALA A 125 -3.05 14.09 15.62
CA ALA A 125 -2.34 14.33 16.87
C ALA A 125 -2.77 15.65 17.53
N ALA A 126 -2.96 16.73 16.75
CA ALA A 126 -3.47 17.99 17.24
C ALA A 126 -4.93 17.88 17.75
N ALA A 127 -5.79 17.12 17.05
CA ALA A 127 -7.17 16.88 17.46
C ALA A 127 -7.27 16.07 18.76
N ARG A 128 -6.42 15.05 18.94
CA ARG A 128 -6.31 14.28 20.21
C ARG A 128 -5.94 15.11 21.43
N HIS A 129 -5.30 16.27 21.23
CA HIS A 129 -4.96 17.21 22.30
C HIS A 129 -6.01 18.31 22.52
N ALA A 130 -7.05 18.40 21.67
CA ALA A 130 -8.15 19.36 21.79
C ALA A 130 -9.42 18.66 22.35
N PRO A 131 -9.92 19.04 23.54
CA PRO A 131 -10.80 18.16 24.32
C PRO A 131 -12.30 18.16 23.95
N GLU A 132 -12.78 18.73 22.84
CA GLU A 132 -14.24 18.99 22.69
C GLU A 132 -14.99 18.51 21.42
N GLU A 133 -14.43 17.78 20.44
CA GLU A 133 -15.20 17.39 19.24
C GLU A 133 -15.03 15.92 18.79
N GLY A 134 -15.71 14.99 19.48
CA GLY A 134 -15.67 13.55 19.17
C GLY A 134 -16.28 13.14 17.81
N ALA A 135 -16.97 14.03 17.09
CA ALA A 135 -17.45 13.76 15.73
C ALA A 135 -16.39 14.08 14.65
N ALA A 136 -15.56 15.11 14.87
CA ALA A 136 -14.49 15.48 13.96
C ALA A 136 -13.32 14.48 14.01
N ASP A 137 -13.09 13.85 15.16
CA ASP A 137 -12.08 12.79 15.33
C ASP A 137 -12.38 11.54 14.47
N GLY A 138 -13.65 11.14 14.36
CA GLY A 138 -14.05 9.99 13.55
C GLY A 138 -13.85 10.22 12.04
N ASP A 139 -14.21 11.40 11.54
CA ASP A 139 -14.00 11.78 10.14
C ASP A 139 -12.49 11.89 9.82
N LEU A 140 -11.68 12.46 10.73
CA LEU A 140 -10.23 12.55 10.57
C LEU A 140 -9.55 11.17 10.63
N GLN A 141 -10.02 10.25 11.47
CA GLN A 141 -9.54 8.87 11.49
C GLN A 141 -9.88 8.12 10.20
N SER A 142 -11.10 8.28 9.67
CA SER A 142 -11.46 7.68 8.37
C SER A 142 -10.60 8.21 7.22
N GLN A 143 -10.29 9.51 7.22
CA GLN A 143 -9.40 10.13 6.23
C GLN A 143 -7.94 9.65 6.37
N LEU A 144 -7.50 9.34 7.60
CA LEU A 144 -6.19 8.76 7.85
C LEU A 144 -6.13 7.32 7.32
N ASP A 145 -7.12 6.49 7.64
CA ASP A 145 -7.19 5.10 7.17
C ASP A 145 -7.24 5.05 5.63
N ASP A 146 -8.02 5.93 4.99
CA ASP A 146 -8.07 6.05 3.52
C ASP A 146 -6.73 6.53 2.92
N ALA A 147 -6.01 7.42 3.59
CA ALA A 147 -4.69 7.87 3.16
C ALA A 147 -3.63 6.77 3.32
N VAL A 148 -3.68 5.98 4.40
CA VAL A 148 -2.79 4.84 4.63
C VAL A 148 -3.01 3.79 3.54
N HIS A 149 -4.28 3.47 3.25
CA HIS A 149 -4.61 2.49 2.23
C HIS A 149 -4.20 2.94 0.81
N ARG A 150 -4.20 4.26 0.54
CA ARG A 150 -3.65 4.84 -0.71
C ARG A 150 -2.13 4.77 -0.78
N ALA A 151 -1.42 5.01 0.32
CA ALA A 151 0.04 4.91 0.38
C ALA A 151 0.50 3.45 0.20
N GLU A 152 -0.13 2.49 0.89
CA GLU A 152 0.16 1.06 0.71
C GLU A 152 -0.07 0.59 -0.74
N ALA A 153 -1.13 1.09 -1.39
CA ALA A 153 -1.41 0.79 -2.79
C ALA A 153 -0.37 1.40 -3.76
N ALA A 154 0.12 2.60 -3.45
CA ALA A 154 1.19 3.23 -4.23
C ALA A 154 2.54 2.52 -4.02
N GLU A 155 2.83 2.03 -2.80
CA GLU A 155 4.04 1.27 -2.50
C GLU A 155 4.06 -0.08 -3.22
N ALA A 156 2.91 -0.74 -3.31
CA ALA A 156 2.76 -1.96 -4.09
C ALA A 156 3.07 -1.73 -5.58
N ARG A 157 2.59 -0.63 -6.16
CA ARG A 157 2.87 -0.28 -7.57
C ARG A 157 4.35 0.02 -7.82
N VAL A 158 5.03 0.67 -6.87
CA VAL A 158 6.48 0.89 -6.96
C VAL A 158 7.24 -0.42 -6.89
N ARG A 159 6.87 -1.34 -5.99
CA ARG A 159 7.49 -2.67 -5.92
C ARG A 159 7.30 -3.48 -7.20
N GLU A 160 6.11 -3.47 -7.78
CA GLU A 160 5.84 -4.12 -9.07
C GLU A 160 6.69 -3.51 -10.21
N ALA A 161 6.82 -2.17 -10.25
CA ALA A 161 7.67 -1.49 -11.22
C ALA A 161 9.18 -1.75 -11.00
N GLU A 162 9.62 -1.92 -9.75
CA GLU A 162 10.98 -2.34 -9.37
C GLU A 162 11.30 -3.75 -9.86
N GLU A 163 10.37 -4.68 -9.70
CA GLU A 163 10.53 -6.04 -10.19
C GLU A 163 10.60 -6.08 -11.72
N MET A 164 9.74 -5.34 -12.42
CA MET A 164 9.78 -5.27 -13.89
C MET A 164 11.09 -4.67 -14.43
N ALA A 165 11.66 -3.65 -13.77
CA ALA A 165 12.95 -3.10 -14.18
C ALA A 165 14.11 -4.07 -13.92
N ARG A 166 14.09 -4.81 -12.79
CA ARG A 166 15.10 -5.84 -12.51
C ARG A 166 15.05 -6.97 -13.54
N GLU A 167 13.86 -7.39 -13.93
CA GLU A 167 13.69 -8.36 -15.02
C GLU A 167 14.20 -7.82 -16.37
N ALA A 168 13.98 -6.54 -16.67
CA ALA A 168 14.49 -5.92 -17.88
C ALA A 168 16.03 -5.82 -17.87
N GLN A 169 16.64 -5.46 -16.73
CA GLN A 169 18.09 -5.40 -16.55
C GLN A 169 18.75 -6.78 -16.71
N THR A 170 18.20 -7.83 -16.09
CA THR A 170 18.72 -9.19 -16.27
C THR A 170 18.67 -9.67 -17.72
N ARG A 171 17.61 -9.32 -18.47
CA ARG A 171 17.50 -9.63 -19.90
C ARG A 171 18.50 -8.85 -20.76
N ALA A 172 18.82 -7.61 -20.38
CA ALA A 172 19.87 -6.83 -21.04
C ALA A 172 21.26 -7.42 -20.77
N ASP A 173 21.58 -7.76 -19.52
CA ASP A 173 22.85 -8.39 -19.15
C ASP A 173 23.07 -9.72 -19.88
N GLU A 174 22.03 -10.55 -19.99
CA GLU A 174 22.07 -11.80 -20.76
C GLU A 174 22.28 -11.55 -22.26
N ALA A 175 21.67 -10.50 -22.82
CA ALA A 175 21.85 -10.13 -24.22
C ALA A 175 23.26 -9.59 -24.48
N GLU A 176 23.84 -8.83 -23.54
CA GLU A 176 25.21 -8.33 -23.62
C GLU A 176 26.22 -9.47 -23.55
N GLN A 177 26.02 -10.42 -22.64
CA GLN A 177 26.87 -11.62 -22.54
C GLN A 177 26.81 -12.47 -23.82
N ARG A 178 25.64 -12.58 -24.47
CA ARG A 178 25.51 -13.26 -25.77
C ARG A 178 26.21 -12.51 -26.90
N ALA A 179 26.15 -11.18 -26.91
CA ALA A 179 26.87 -10.36 -27.88
C ALA A 179 28.39 -10.47 -27.70
N GLN A 180 28.90 -10.46 -26.47
CA GLN A 180 30.32 -10.64 -26.16
C GLN A 180 30.81 -12.05 -26.52
N ALA A 181 30.02 -13.10 -26.24
CA ALA A 181 30.34 -14.47 -26.63
C ALA A 181 30.42 -14.64 -28.16
N ALA A 182 29.57 -13.94 -28.92
CA ALA A 182 29.62 -13.94 -30.39
C ALA A 182 30.84 -13.19 -30.94
N GLN A 183 31.31 -12.13 -30.26
CA GLN A 183 32.54 -11.41 -30.63
C GLN A 183 33.80 -12.27 -30.39
N HIS A 184 33.83 -13.08 -29.33
CA HIS A 184 34.97 -13.97 -29.04
C HIS A 184 35.02 -15.23 -29.91
N ALA A 185 33.93 -15.61 -30.58
CA ALA A 185 33.91 -16.74 -31.51
C ALA A 185 34.51 -16.40 -32.89
N GLY A 186 34.71 -15.11 -33.21
CA GLY A 186 35.24 -14.65 -34.49
C GLY A 186 36.77 -14.71 -34.65
N ASP A 187 37.52 -14.94 -33.57
CA ASP A 187 39.00 -14.83 -33.55
C ASP A 187 39.73 -16.20 -33.51
N GLY A 188 39.00 -17.29 -33.80
CA GLY A 188 39.43 -18.66 -33.53
C GLY A 188 39.59 -19.60 -34.74
N ASP A 189 39.80 -19.09 -35.96
CA ASP A 189 39.95 -19.96 -37.15
C ASP A 189 41.08 -19.54 -38.09
N GLN A 190 42.34 -19.71 -37.66
CA GLN A 190 43.47 -19.94 -38.57
C GLN A 190 44.50 -20.88 -37.95
N GLY A 191 44.38 -22.18 -38.23
CA GLY A 191 45.39 -23.14 -37.83
C GLY A 191 45.16 -24.55 -38.34
N GLN A 192 45.93 -24.92 -39.38
CA GLN A 192 46.28 -26.27 -39.84
C GLN A 192 45.45 -26.88 -40.98
N SER A 193 46.04 -26.85 -42.18
CA SER A 193 45.97 -27.99 -43.11
C SER A 193 47.32 -28.21 -43.80
N ALA A 194 47.97 -29.27 -43.32
CA ALA A 194 48.83 -30.25 -43.96
C ALA A 194 49.40 -30.01 -45.38
N VAL A 195 50.71 -30.19 -45.41
CA VAL A 195 51.62 -30.56 -46.50
C VAL A 195 51.31 -31.91 -47.19
N ALA A 196 51.53 -31.97 -48.51
CA ALA A 196 52.06 -33.11 -49.33
C ALA A 196 51.87 -32.74 -50.82
N GLY A 197 52.75 -32.97 -51.81
CA GLY A 197 54.01 -33.70 -51.95
C GLY A 197 54.15 -34.09 -53.44
N GLY A 198 55.38 -34.13 -54.00
CA GLY A 198 55.61 -34.75 -55.31
C GLY A 198 56.77 -34.20 -56.15
N ALA A 199 58.00 -34.33 -55.67
CA ALA A 199 59.22 -34.04 -56.43
C ALA A 199 59.74 -35.30 -57.16
N SER A 200 60.24 -35.06 -58.37
CA SER A 200 60.72 -35.99 -59.40
C SER A 200 61.90 -36.87 -58.97
N ALA A 201 61.85 -38.14 -59.38
CA ALA A 201 62.92 -39.13 -59.24
C ALA A 201 63.94 -39.06 -60.40
N ALA A 202 65.23 -39.25 -60.12
CA ALA A 202 66.21 -39.82 -61.06
C ALA A 202 67.55 -40.23 -60.41
N ALA A 203 67.87 -41.53 -60.57
CA ALA A 203 69.19 -42.13 -60.85
C ALA A 203 70.33 -42.16 -59.80
N GLY A 204 70.81 -43.38 -59.49
CA GLY A 204 72.13 -43.60 -58.87
C GLY A 204 72.32 -44.93 -58.13
N GLY A 205 72.11 -46.09 -58.78
CA GLY A 205 72.25 -47.41 -58.16
C GLY A 205 73.71 -47.83 -57.91
N ALA A 206 73.96 -48.34 -56.69
CA ALA A 206 75.06 -49.21 -56.21
C ALA A 206 75.87 -48.67 -55.00
N SER A 207 75.84 -47.37 -54.72
CA SER A 207 76.20 -46.78 -53.40
C SER A 207 74.95 -46.29 -52.63
N ALA A 208 73.83 -46.12 -53.33
CA ALA A 208 72.55 -45.74 -52.76
C ALA A 208 71.91 -46.83 -51.87
N ALA A 209 72.20 -48.12 -52.08
CA ALA A 209 71.56 -49.19 -51.33
C ALA A 209 71.94 -49.18 -49.83
N GLY A 210 73.22 -48.95 -49.51
CA GLY A 210 73.68 -48.83 -48.11
C GLY A 210 73.23 -47.52 -47.45
N LEU A 211 73.10 -46.43 -48.23
CA LEU A 211 72.54 -45.17 -47.75
C LEU A 211 71.02 -45.25 -47.55
N ILE A 212 70.30 -46.03 -48.35
CA ILE A 212 68.86 -46.29 -48.19
C ILE A 212 68.62 -47.16 -46.95
N GLU A 213 69.45 -48.19 -46.71
CA GLU A 213 69.34 -49.01 -45.49
C GLU A 213 69.66 -48.20 -44.23
N LEU A 214 70.67 -47.32 -44.29
CA LEU A 214 70.98 -46.38 -43.20
C LEU A 214 69.85 -45.35 -43.01
N ALA A 215 69.30 -44.80 -44.10
CA ALA A 215 68.19 -43.86 -44.05
C ALA A 215 66.90 -44.50 -43.55
N GLN A 216 66.63 -45.77 -43.88
CA GLN A 216 65.51 -46.54 -43.34
C GLN A 216 65.69 -46.79 -41.85
N ARG A 217 66.88 -47.20 -41.39
CA ARG A 217 67.14 -47.37 -39.94
C ARG A 217 67.00 -46.07 -39.17
N LEU A 218 67.55 -44.97 -39.69
CA LEU A 218 67.45 -43.66 -39.08
C LEU A 218 66.00 -43.15 -39.10
N HIS A 219 65.25 -43.43 -40.17
CA HIS A 219 63.82 -43.11 -40.24
C HIS A 219 63.01 -43.90 -39.22
N ASP A 220 63.21 -45.21 -39.13
CA ASP A 220 62.55 -46.08 -38.16
C ASP A 220 62.89 -45.66 -36.72
N GLU A 221 64.14 -45.22 -36.49
CA GLU A 221 64.58 -44.66 -35.21
C GLU A 221 63.84 -43.34 -34.89
N TYR A 222 63.78 -42.38 -35.81
CA TYR A 222 63.01 -41.14 -35.62
C TYR A 222 61.50 -41.35 -35.49
N VAL A 223 60.94 -42.35 -36.18
CA VAL A 223 59.53 -42.73 -36.04
C VAL A 223 59.29 -43.31 -34.65
N ALA A 224 60.15 -44.21 -34.18
CA ALA A 224 60.06 -44.76 -32.82
C ALA A 224 60.24 -43.68 -31.74
N GLU A 225 61.18 -42.75 -31.92
CA GLU A 225 61.35 -41.59 -31.04
C GLU A 225 60.12 -40.67 -31.06
N GLY A 226 59.53 -40.44 -32.23
CA GLY A 226 58.31 -39.64 -32.39
C GLY A 226 57.09 -40.29 -31.75
N GLU A 227 56.93 -41.59 -31.91
CA GLU A 227 55.89 -42.39 -31.26
C GLU A 227 56.05 -42.39 -29.74
N ALA A 228 57.27 -42.56 -29.24
CA ALA A 228 57.59 -42.47 -27.82
C ALA A 228 57.26 -41.08 -27.27
N ARG A 229 57.64 -40.01 -27.98
CA ARG A 229 57.36 -38.63 -27.57
C ARG A 229 55.86 -38.33 -27.59
N ARG A 230 55.13 -38.84 -28.58
CA ARG A 230 53.68 -38.73 -28.66
C ARG A 230 53.00 -39.46 -27.50
N ALA A 231 53.43 -40.68 -27.19
CA ALA A 231 52.89 -41.46 -26.08
C ALA A 231 53.12 -40.75 -24.74
N GLU A 232 54.31 -40.16 -24.54
CA GLU A 232 54.64 -39.36 -23.35
C GLU A 232 53.74 -38.11 -23.24
N LEU A 233 53.54 -37.38 -24.34
CA LEU A 233 52.66 -36.20 -24.35
C LEU A 233 51.19 -36.57 -24.10
N LEU A 234 50.72 -37.69 -24.66
CA LEU A 234 49.37 -38.17 -24.38
C LEU A 234 49.20 -38.61 -22.93
N ALA A 235 50.18 -39.32 -22.35
CA ALA A 235 50.14 -39.72 -20.95
C ALA A 235 50.15 -38.51 -20.01
N THR A 236 50.97 -37.50 -20.29
CA THR A 236 51.00 -36.26 -19.49
C THR A 236 49.74 -35.41 -19.66
N ALA A 237 49.16 -35.35 -20.87
CA ALA A 237 47.89 -34.67 -21.12
C ALA A 237 46.72 -35.37 -20.41
N GLN A 238 46.67 -36.71 -20.46
CA GLN A 238 45.66 -37.51 -19.75
C GLN A 238 45.78 -37.34 -18.24
N ALA A 239 46.99 -37.43 -17.68
CA ALA A 239 47.20 -37.21 -16.25
C ALA A 239 46.74 -35.82 -15.79
N ARG A 240 47.04 -34.78 -16.57
CA ARG A 240 46.56 -33.40 -16.28
C ARG A 240 45.05 -33.28 -16.42
N HIS A 241 44.44 -33.95 -17.40
CA HIS A 241 43.00 -33.95 -17.56
C HIS A 241 42.31 -34.59 -16.36
N ASP A 242 42.77 -35.77 -15.94
CA ASP A 242 42.22 -36.49 -14.79
C ASP A 242 42.39 -35.69 -13.49
N GLU A 243 43.54 -35.02 -13.32
CA GLU A 243 43.79 -34.12 -12.20
C GLU A 243 42.81 -32.93 -12.20
N LEU A 244 42.63 -32.25 -13.34
CA LEU A 244 41.69 -31.14 -13.47
C LEU A 244 40.25 -31.58 -13.21
N VAL A 245 39.84 -32.74 -13.72
CA VAL A 245 38.50 -33.29 -13.48
C VAL A 245 38.31 -33.61 -12.00
N SER A 246 39.29 -34.24 -11.34
CA SER A 246 39.19 -34.56 -9.92
C SER A 246 39.11 -33.32 -9.03
N THR A 247 39.89 -32.27 -9.35
CA THR A 247 39.87 -31.00 -8.61
C THR A 247 38.58 -30.23 -8.85
N ALA A 248 38.04 -30.26 -10.08
CA ALA A 248 36.73 -29.69 -10.38
C ALA A 248 35.61 -30.43 -9.65
N GLN A 249 35.63 -31.76 -9.63
CA GLN A 249 34.65 -32.58 -8.90
C GLN A 249 34.70 -32.30 -7.39
N THR A 250 35.90 -32.26 -6.80
CA THR A 250 36.05 -31.95 -5.37
C THR A 250 35.48 -30.58 -5.03
N ARG A 251 35.79 -29.55 -5.84
CA ARG A 251 35.23 -28.20 -5.65
C ARG A 251 33.73 -28.15 -5.83
N HIS A 252 33.19 -28.91 -6.79
CA HIS A 252 31.75 -28.99 -7.01
C HIS A 252 31.04 -29.60 -5.80
N ASP A 253 31.54 -30.72 -5.28
CA ASP A 253 30.99 -31.40 -4.12
C ASP A 253 31.09 -30.52 -2.85
N GLU A 254 32.21 -29.81 -2.69
CA GLU A 254 32.38 -28.83 -1.61
C GLU A 254 31.34 -27.71 -1.69
N LEU A 255 31.14 -27.10 -2.88
CA LEU A 255 30.15 -26.04 -3.07
C LEU A 255 28.71 -26.53 -2.89
N LEU A 256 28.39 -27.74 -3.34
CA LEU A 256 27.08 -28.33 -3.10
C LEU A 256 26.86 -28.56 -1.60
N SER A 257 27.88 -29.06 -0.88
CA SER A 257 27.78 -29.25 0.56
C SER A 257 27.59 -27.93 1.30
N THR A 258 28.34 -26.88 0.94
CA THR A 258 28.18 -25.57 1.60
C THR A 258 26.81 -24.97 1.29
N ALA A 259 26.38 -25.02 0.03
CA ALA A 259 25.05 -24.53 -0.38
C ALA A 259 23.92 -25.28 0.35
N GLN A 260 24.02 -26.61 0.50
CA GLN A 260 23.05 -27.40 1.25
C GLN A 260 23.01 -27.01 2.73
N THR A 261 24.17 -26.88 3.37
CA THR A 261 24.21 -26.46 4.79
C THR A 261 23.61 -25.07 5.01
N GLN A 262 23.89 -24.12 4.11
CA GLN A 262 23.32 -22.77 4.18
C GLN A 262 21.81 -22.80 3.92
N HIS A 263 21.35 -23.61 2.97
CA HIS A 263 19.92 -23.77 2.71
C HIS A 263 19.19 -24.31 3.93
N ASP A 264 19.70 -25.39 4.54
CA ASP A 264 19.09 -26.00 5.73
C ASP A 264 19.09 -25.04 6.92
N GLU A 265 20.16 -24.25 7.10
CA GLU A 265 20.23 -23.21 8.14
C GLU A 265 19.20 -22.10 7.90
N LEU A 266 19.07 -21.61 6.67
CA LEU A 266 18.08 -20.59 6.31
C LEU A 266 16.64 -21.11 6.49
N VAL A 267 16.37 -22.35 6.08
CA VAL A 267 15.05 -22.96 6.27
C VAL A 267 14.74 -23.12 7.75
N SER A 268 15.68 -23.60 8.56
CA SER A 268 15.52 -23.75 10.01
C SER A 268 15.27 -22.40 10.71
N THR A 269 16.06 -21.37 10.38
CA THR A 269 15.90 -20.03 10.95
C THR A 269 14.60 -19.38 10.50
N ALA A 270 14.19 -19.57 9.24
CA ALA A 270 12.90 -19.11 8.74
C ALA A 270 11.72 -19.81 9.45
N GLN A 271 11.79 -21.13 9.64
CA GLN A 271 10.78 -21.89 10.39
C GLN A 271 10.67 -21.43 11.84
N THR A 272 11.81 -21.24 12.52
CA THR A 272 11.83 -20.76 13.91
C THR A 272 11.20 -19.37 14.02
N ARG A 273 11.58 -18.44 13.14
CA ARG A 273 10.99 -17.08 13.11
C ARG A 273 9.50 -17.12 12.78
N HIS A 274 9.09 -17.99 11.86
CA HIS A 274 7.68 -18.16 11.51
C HIS A 274 6.86 -18.64 12.73
N ASP A 275 7.35 -19.65 13.43
CA ASP A 275 6.68 -20.19 14.63
C ASP A 275 6.64 -19.15 15.77
N GLU A 276 7.71 -18.38 15.96
CA GLU A 276 7.74 -17.25 16.91
C GLU A 276 6.71 -16.17 16.55
N LEU A 277 6.62 -15.78 15.28
CA LEU A 277 5.62 -14.81 14.82
C LEU A 277 4.19 -15.33 14.99
N LEU A 278 3.94 -16.60 14.67
CA LEU A 278 2.63 -17.21 14.91
C LEU A 278 2.29 -17.23 16.40
N SER A 279 3.26 -17.57 17.27
CA SER A 279 3.05 -17.59 18.71
C SER A 279 2.77 -16.19 19.28
N THR A 280 3.48 -15.17 18.81
CA THR A 280 3.27 -13.78 19.27
C THR A 280 1.94 -13.23 18.75
N ALA A 281 1.60 -13.49 17.49
CA ALA A 281 0.30 -13.11 16.93
C ALA A 281 -0.87 -13.80 17.66
N GLN A 282 -0.75 -15.10 17.97
CA GLN A 282 -1.76 -15.83 18.75
C GLN A 282 -1.91 -15.27 20.16
N ALA A 283 -0.80 -14.97 20.85
CA ALA A 283 -0.84 -14.37 22.19
C ALA A 283 -1.53 -13.00 22.19
N GLN A 284 -1.20 -12.14 21.23
CA GLN A 284 -1.85 -10.83 21.07
C GLN A 284 -3.33 -10.96 20.75
N HIS A 285 -3.70 -11.92 19.89
CA HIS A 285 -5.09 -12.19 19.54
C HIS A 285 -5.90 -12.63 20.77
N ASP A 286 -5.38 -13.57 21.55
CA ASP A 286 -6.03 -14.05 22.77
C ASP A 286 -6.13 -12.95 23.83
N GLU A 287 -5.12 -12.09 23.93
CA GLU A 287 -5.15 -10.91 24.81
C GLU A 287 -6.23 -9.91 24.39
N LEU A 288 -6.34 -9.59 23.10
CA LEU A 288 -7.36 -8.69 22.57
C LEU A 288 -8.77 -9.25 22.75
N ILE A 289 -8.96 -10.55 22.51
CA ILE A 289 -10.22 -11.22 22.78
C ILE A 289 -10.54 -11.18 24.27
N GLY A 290 -9.55 -11.45 25.13
CA GLY A 290 -9.73 -11.44 26.58
C GLY A 290 -10.08 -10.06 27.13
N THR A 291 -9.44 -8.99 26.64
CA THR A 291 -9.74 -7.61 27.03
C THR A 291 -11.12 -7.17 26.52
N SER A 292 -11.45 -7.48 25.27
CA SER A 292 -12.77 -7.19 24.68
C SER A 292 -13.91 -7.94 25.38
N GLN A 293 -13.68 -9.21 25.76
CA GLN A 293 -14.63 -10.00 26.55
C GLN A 293 -14.84 -9.37 27.94
N ARG A 294 -13.77 -9.02 28.64
CA ARG A 294 -13.86 -8.35 29.96
C ARG A 294 -14.62 -7.02 29.88
N GLN A 295 -14.30 -6.18 28.90
CA GLN A 295 -15.00 -4.90 28.70
C GLN A 295 -16.50 -5.10 28.43
N ARG A 296 -16.84 -6.07 27.57
CA ARG A 296 -18.24 -6.41 27.30
C ARG A 296 -18.96 -6.91 28.55
N ASP A 297 -18.34 -7.79 29.32
CA ASP A 297 -18.95 -8.33 30.55
C ASP A 297 -19.13 -7.25 31.61
N GLU A 298 -18.18 -6.32 31.71
CA GLU A 298 -18.26 -5.13 32.56
C GLU A 298 -19.41 -4.21 32.15
N LEU A 299 -19.52 -3.87 30.85
CA LEU A 299 -20.64 -3.06 30.33
C LEU A 299 -21.99 -3.74 30.52
N LEU A 300 -22.07 -5.06 30.38
CA LEU A 300 -23.29 -5.81 30.66
C LEU A 300 -23.63 -5.78 32.16
N ALA A 301 -22.65 -5.94 33.04
CA ALA A 301 -22.86 -5.82 34.48
C ALA A 301 -23.33 -4.42 34.88
N GLU A 302 -22.72 -3.37 34.34
CA GLU A 302 -23.12 -1.98 34.58
C GLU A 302 -24.54 -1.72 34.05
N ALA A 303 -24.85 -2.13 32.82
CA ALA A 303 -26.17 -1.96 32.23
C ALA A 303 -27.26 -2.69 33.02
N THR A 304 -26.97 -3.90 33.53
CA THR A 304 -27.92 -4.64 34.38
C THR A 304 -28.12 -3.96 35.73
N SER A 305 -27.06 -3.46 36.37
CA SER A 305 -27.14 -2.69 37.61
C SER A 305 -27.98 -1.41 37.44
N LEU A 306 -27.72 -0.64 36.39
CA LEU A 306 -28.47 0.59 36.09
C LEU A 306 -29.94 0.28 35.80
N LYS A 307 -30.22 -0.79 35.05
CA LYS A 307 -31.59 -1.26 34.82
C LYS A 307 -32.29 -1.62 36.14
N GLU A 308 -31.64 -2.33 37.04
CA GLU A 308 -32.20 -2.70 38.34
C GLU A 308 -32.51 -1.47 39.19
N GLN A 309 -31.59 -0.50 39.24
CA GLN A 309 -31.79 0.79 39.92
C GLN A 309 -32.97 1.57 39.35
N MET A 310 -33.06 1.68 38.02
CA MET A 310 -34.19 2.35 37.36
C MET A 310 -35.52 1.65 37.65
N LEU A 311 -35.53 0.32 37.73
CA LEU A 311 -36.73 -0.44 38.07
C LEU A 311 -37.13 -0.25 39.54
N THR A 312 -36.17 -0.22 40.48
CA THR A 312 -36.48 0.05 41.89
C THR A 312 -37.02 1.45 42.06
N GLU A 313 -36.39 2.45 41.44
CA GLU A 313 -36.81 3.85 41.53
C GLU A 313 -38.18 4.07 40.88
N ALA A 314 -38.44 3.47 39.72
CA ALA A 314 -39.75 3.52 39.07
C ALA A 314 -40.85 2.86 39.93
N ARG A 315 -40.55 1.72 40.57
CA ARG A 315 -41.48 1.04 41.48
C ARG A 315 -41.77 1.91 42.71
N GLU A 316 -40.75 2.47 43.34
CA GLU A 316 -40.92 3.37 44.49
C GLU A 316 -41.79 4.58 44.13
N ARG A 317 -41.47 5.29 43.04
CA ARG A 317 -42.30 6.41 42.55
C ARG A 317 -43.74 6.00 42.28
N SER A 318 -43.95 4.85 41.63
CA SER A 318 -45.29 4.33 41.35
C SER A 318 -46.08 4.06 42.63
N THR A 319 -45.47 3.37 43.61
CA THR A 319 -46.12 3.09 44.90
C THR A 319 -46.40 4.38 45.68
N GLY A 320 -45.48 5.35 45.65
CA GLY A 320 -45.67 6.67 46.25
C GLY A 320 -46.86 7.41 45.62
N MET A 321 -46.95 7.48 44.30
CA MET A 321 -48.08 8.09 43.60
C MET A 321 -49.41 7.43 43.95
N VAL A 322 -49.46 6.11 44.05
CA VAL A 322 -50.67 5.38 44.45
C VAL A 322 -51.05 5.71 45.89
N ALA A 323 -50.09 5.73 46.81
CA ALA A 323 -50.33 6.09 48.21
C ALA A 323 -50.85 7.54 48.34
N GLU A 324 -50.24 8.48 47.63
CA GLU A 324 -50.72 9.88 47.58
C GLU A 324 -52.13 9.99 47.01
N ALA A 325 -52.43 9.28 45.93
CA ALA A 325 -53.77 9.27 45.33
C ALA A 325 -54.81 8.69 46.29
N GLN A 326 -54.49 7.60 47.00
CA GLN A 326 -55.35 7.03 48.03
C GLN A 326 -55.56 7.99 49.20
N GLN A 327 -54.52 8.69 49.65
CA GLN A 327 -54.62 9.69 50.70
C GLN A 327 -55.49 10.88 50.28
N LYS A 328 -55.31 11.40 49.05
CA LYS A 328 -56.15 12.46 48.49
C LYS A 328 -57.62 12.02 48.42
N LYS A 329 -57.87 10.79 47.94
CA LYS A 329 -59.21 10.20 47.91
C LYS A 329 -59.84 10.13 49.31
N ALA A 330 -59.10 9.64 50.31
CA ALA A 330 -59.58 9.54 51.68
C ALA A 330 -59.94 10.92 52.25
N ARG A 331 -59.07 11.92 52.07
CA ARG A 331 -59.33 13.30 52.51
C ARG A 331 -60.60 13.89 51.87
N VAL A 332 -60.79 13.70 50.57
CA VAL A 332 -61.98 14.20 49.86
C VAL A 332 -63.25 13.51 50.36
N LEU A 333 -63.20 12.20 50.64
CA LEU A 333 -64.33 11.46 51.21
C LEU A 333 -64.66 11.94 52.63
N ASP A 334 -63.66 12.14 53.49
CA ASP A 334 -63.86 12.67 54.85
C ASP A 334 -64.48 14.08 54.81
N GLU A 335 -64.02 14.94 53.89
CA GLU A 335 -64.60 16.26 53.69
C GLU A 335 -66.06 16.20 53.21
N LEU A 336 -66.36 15.33 52.23
CA LEU A 336 -67.73 15.06 51.75
C LEU A 336 -68.62 14.52 52.87
N GLU A 337 -68.13 13.63 53.72
CA GLU A 337 -68.87 13.11 54.88
C GLU A 337 -69.13 14.20 55.92
N GLY A 338 -68.14 15.05 56.18
CA GLY A 338 -68.26 16.24 57.02
C GLY A 338 -69.36 17.17 56.50
N GLN A 339 -69.30 17.56 55.22
CA GLN A 339 -70.32 18.38 54.57
C GLN A 339 -71.71 17.73 54.62
N ARG A 340 -71.80 16.41 54.33
CA ARG A 340 -73.05 15.65 54.43
C ARG A 340 -73.63 15.70 55.86
N SER A 341 -72.79 15.58 56.88
CA SER A 341 -73.22 15.63 58.28
C SER A 341 -73.77 17.00 58.68
N ILE A 342 -73.12 18.09 58.21
CA ILE A 342 -73.55 19.47 58.43
C ILE A 342 -74.89 19.71 57.76
N ILE A 343 -75.04 19.31 56.49
CA ILE A 343 -76.31 19.42 55.75
C ILE A 343 -77.41 18.64 56.48
N LYS A 344 -77.14 17.41 56.94
CA LYS A 344 -78.11 16.61 57.72
C LYS A 344 -78.55 17.32 59.00
N ARG A 345 -77.61 17.86 59.80
CA ARG A 345 -77.93 18.62 61.01
C ARG A 345 -78.77 19.86 60.68
N LYS A 346 -78.45 20.57 59.59
CA LYS A 346 -79.24 21.72 59.13
C LYS A 346 -80.67 21.34 58.72
N ILE A 347 -80.86 20.19 58.08
CA ILE A 347 -82.19 19.67 57.74
C ILE A 347 -82.98 19.35 59.02
N GLU A 348 -82.35 18.73 60.02
CA GLU A 348 -83.00 18.45 61.31
C GLU A 348 -83.38 19.73 62.06
N GLU A 349 -82.49 20.73 62.11
CA GLU A 349 -82.79 22.05 62.65
C GLU A 349 -84.00 22.67 61.93
N LEU A 350 -83.99 22.70 60.60
CA LEU A 350 -85.09 23.26 59.79
C LEU A 350 -86.41 22.52 60.01
N ARG A 351 -86.40 21.20 60.14
CA ARG A 351 -87.59 20.41 60.50
C ARG A 351 -88.09 20.72 61.91
N GLY A 352 -87.19 20.93 62.86
CA GLY A 352 -87.52 21.38 64.22
C GLY A 352 -88.16 22.76 64.22
N PHE A 353 -87.61 23.70 63.45
CA PHE A 353 -88.21 25.02 63.22
C PHE A 353 -89.60 24.90 62.58
N GLU A 354 -89.76 24.07 61.55
CA GLU A 354 -91.06 23.83 60.91
C GLU A 354 -92.08 23.28 61.91
N HIS A 355 -91.73 22.25 62.69
CA HIS A 355 -92.62 21.66 63.67
C HIS A 355 -93.04 22.68 64.73
N THR A 356 -92.08 23.41 65.29
CA THR A 356 -92.34 24.46 66.29
C THR A 356 -93.22 25.57 65.71
N TYR A 357 -92.96 26.01 64.48
CA TYR A 357 -93.74 27.04 63.80
C TYR A 357 -95.17 26.57 63.52
N ARG A 358 -95.36 25.32 63.06
CA ARG A 358 -96.69 24.72 62.89
C ARG A 358 -97.45 24.65 64.21
N THR A 359 -96.80 24.22 65.29
CA THR A 359 -97.41 24.18 66.62
C THR A 359 -97.77 25.57 67.13
N GLN A 360 -96.91 26.57 66.93
CA GLN A 360 -97.19 27.98 67.26
C GLN A 360 -98.34 28.55 66.44
N LEU A 361 -98.39 28.28 65.13
CA LEU A 361 -99.53 28.68 64.29
C LEU A 361 -100.81 28.00 64.73
N GLN A 362 -100.78 26.70 65.01
CA GLN A 362 -101.94 25.94 65.46
C GLN A 362 -102.47 26.50 66.78
N THR A 363 -101.61 26.69 67.78
CA THR A 363 -101.98 27.30 69.06
C THR A 363 -102.45 28.75 68.93
N PHE A 364 -101.87 29.55 68.03
CA PHE A 364 -102.34 30.89 67.72
C PHE A 364 -103.73 30.88 67.10
N PHE A 365 -103.99 30.00 66.13
CA PHE A 365 -105.31 29.85 65.52
C PHE A 365 -106.33 29.30 66.52
N GLU A 366 -105.98 28.33 67.35
CA GLU A 366 -106.82 27.85 68.45
C GLU A 366 -107.16 28.99 69.42
N LYS A 367 -106.16 29.78 69.85
CA LYS A 367 -106.38 30.96 70.69
C LYS A 367 -107.28 32.00 70.03
N LYS A 368 -107.08 32.29 68.75
CA LYS A 368 -107.93 33.23 68.00
C LYS A 368 -109.35 32.70 67.81
N LEU A 369 -109.53 31.39 67.63
CA LEU A 369 -110.84 30.76 67.59
C LEU A 369 -111.53 30.80 68.95
N THR A 370 -110.81 30.60 70.06
CA THR A 370 -111.38 30.76 71.41
C THR A 370 -111.71 32.21 71.73
N GLU A 371 -110.87 33.19 71.36
CA GLU A 371 -111.21 34.62 71.48
C GLU A 371 -112.44 34.97 70.62
N LEU A 372 -112.61 34.34 69.45
CA LEU A 372 -113.83 34.50 68.64
C LEU A 372 -115.04 33.83 69.29
N ALA A 373 -114.88 32.65 69.90
CA ALA A 373 -115.94 31.98 70.66
C ALA A 373 -116.34 32.80 71.90
N GLU A 374 -115.37 33.38 72.61
CA GLU A 374 -115.57 34.26 73.76
C GLU A 374 -116.19 35.60 73.36
N SER A 375 -115.72 36.26 72.29
CA SER A 375 -116.35 37.48 71.77
C SER A 375 -117.74 37.22 71.18
N SER A 376 -117.99 36.02 70.65
CA SER A 376 -119.33 35.56 70.27
C SER A 376 -120.21 35.22 71.48
N GLN A 377 -119.62 34.90 72.65
CA GLN A 377 -120.33 34.78 73.92
C GLN A 377 -120.55 36.16 74.57
N MET A 378 -119.63 37.10 74.40
CA MET A 378 -119.71 38.48 74.88
C MET A 378 -120.66 39.35 74.04
N SER A 379 -120.98 38.93 72.82
CA SER A 379 -122.09 39.48 72.00
C SER A 379 -123.44 38.83 72.28
N LEU A 380 -123.53 37.93 73.26
CA LEU A 380 -124.74 37.22 73.68
C LEU A 380 -124.86 37.20 75.22
N GLU A 381 -124.87 38.37 75.85
CA GLU A 381 -125.66 38.57 77.08
C GLU A 381 -126.48 39.86 77.00
N PRO A 382 -127.78 39.83 77.40
CA PRO A 382 -128.78 40.79 76.98
C PRO A 382 -128.91 41.97 77.96
N VAL A 383 -129.13 43.15 77.39
CA VAL A 383 -129.72 44.29 78.09
C VAL A 383 -131.23 44.04 78.20
N ASP A 384 -131.69 43.67 79.40
CA ASP A 384 -133.06 43.86 79.88
C ASP A 384 -132.91 44.50 81.28
N GLY A 385 -133.59 45.57 81.67
CA GLY A 385 -134.94 45.95 81.31
C GLY A 385 -135.88 45.69 82.50
N GLU A 386 -136.07 46.74 83.30
CA GLU A 386 -137.24 47.00 84.16
C GLU A 386 -137.39 46.39 85.58
N THR A 387 -137.68 47.35 86.46
CA THR A 387 -138.25 47.38 87.81
C THR A 387 -139.73 46.97 87.90
N HIS A 388 -140.16 46.23 88.93
CA HIS A 388 -141.39 46.48 89.72
C HIS A 388 -141.48 45.59 90.98
N ASP A 389 -141.90 46.23 92.09
CA ASP A 389 -142.38 45.75 93.41
C ASP A 389 -141.63 44.69 94.22
#